data_AF-A0A940ZG00-F1
#
_entry.id   AF-A0A940ZG00-F1
#
_cell.length_a   1.000
_cell.length_b   1.000
_cell.length_c   1.000
_cell.angle_alpha   90.00
_cell.angle_beta   90.00
_cell.angle_gamma   90.00
#
_symmetry.space_group_name_H-M   'P 1'
#
loop_
_entity.id
_entity.type
_entity.pdbx_description
1 polymer ?
#
loop_
_entity_poly.entity_id
_entity_poly.type
_entity_poly.pdbx_seq_one_letter_code
_entity_poly.pdbx_strand_id
1 'polypeptide(L)' 'DVPRDILAELDKVIPLHDNYRHMEGNAAAHIKASLVGASEQILIEKGELVLGTWQSVFFCEFDGPRTRRVLIKVHQTA' A
#
# COMPACT_ATOMS: atom_id res chain seq x y z
N ASP A 1 14.94 -0.12 5.96
CA ASP A 1 14.47 0.08 7.35
C ASP A 1 13.07 0.68 7.37
N VAL A 2 12.87 1.88 6.83
CA VAL A 2 11.56 2.56 6.83
C VAL A 2 10.35 1.66 6.45
N PRO A 3 10.34 0.89 5.34
CA PRO A 3 9.19 0.04 5.02
C PRO A 3 8.94 -1.06 6.07
N ARG A 4 10.01 -1.58 6.68
CA ARG A 4 9.93 -2.60 7.73
C ARG A 4 9.35 -2.02 9.01
N ASP A 5 9.74 -0.81 9.38
CA ASP A 5 9.23 -0.12 10.56
C ASP A 5 7.75 0.24 10.39
N ILE A 6 7.36 0.69 9.18
CA ILE A 6 5.96 0.93 8.84
C ILE A 6 5.13 -0.35 8.99
N LEU A 7 5.59 -1.48 8.42
CA LEU A 7 4.89 -2.75 8.55
C LEU A 7 4.79 -3.20 10.01
N ALA A 8 5.88 -3.07 10.78
CA ALA A 8 5.89 -3.43 12.19
C ALA A 8 4.90 -2.60 13.02
N GLU A 9 4.83 -1.29 12.79
CA GLU A 9 3.89 -0.43 13.51
C GLU A 9 2.44 -0.67 13.06
N LEU A 10 2.20 -0.91 11.75
CA LEU A 10 0.87 -1.31 11.26
C LEU A 10 0.43 -2.65 11.87
N ASP A 11 1.32 -3.63 12.03
CA ASP A 11 1.02 -4.91 12.67
C ASP A 11 0.74 -4.76 14.17
N LYS A 12 1.39 -3.79 14.83
CA LYS A 12 1.15 -3.49 16.23
C LYS A 12 -0.20 -2.80 16.46
N VAL A 13 -0.56 -1.83 15.63
CA VAL A 13 -1.81 -1.05 15.77
C VAL A 13 -3.02 -1.81 15.19
N ILE A 14 -2.80 -2.61 14.13
CA ILE A 14 -3.82 -3.40 13.45
C ILE A 14 -3.33 -4.87 13.43
N PRO A 15 -3.41 -5.59 14.55
CA PRO A 15 -2.90 -6.94 14.66
C PRO A 15 -3.72 -7.91 13.79
N LEU A 16 -3.09 -9.02 13.38
CA LEU A 16 -3.76 -10.08 12.61
C LEU A 16 -4.92 -10.71 13.41
N HIS A 17 -4.73 -10.86 14.72
CA HIS A 17 -5.70 -11.43 15.65
C HIS A 17 -6.21 -10.35 16.58
N ASP A 18 -7.51 -10.06 16.45
CA ASP A 18 -8.27 -9.18 17.33
C ASP A 18 -9.74 -9.63 17.27
N ASN A 19 -10.65 -8.90 17.92
CA ASN A 19 -12.09 -9.13 17.91
C ASN A 19 -12.77 -8.70 16.59
N TYR A 20 -12.13 -8.97 15.45
CA TYR A 20 -12.73 -8.73 14.15
C TYR A 20 -13.87 -9.72 13.90
N ARG A 21 -14.97 -9.20 13.35
CA ARG A 21 -16.14 -10.03 13.00
C ARG A 21 -15.94 -10.84 11.71
N HIS A 22 -14.96 -10.46 10.91
CA HIS A 22 -14.67 -11.11 9.63
C HIS A 22 -13.80 -12.34 9.85
N MET A 23 -14.32 -13.51 9.45
CA MET A 23 -13.78 -14.82 9.87
C MET A 23 -12.77 -15.45 8.89
N GLU A 24 -12.52 -14.83 7.73
CA GLU A 24 -11.60 -15.38 6.71
C GLU A 24 -10.12 -15.27 7.11
N GLY A 25 -9.82 -14.64 8.25
CA GLY A 25 -8.47 -14.59 8.82
C GLY A 25 -7.58 -13.46 8.28
N ASN A 26 -8.10 -12.57 7.43
CA ASN A 26 -7.35 -11.45 6.84
C ASN A 26 -8.02 -10.08 7.08
N ALA A 27 -8.87 -9.96 8.10
CA ALA A 27 -9.54 -8.70 8.45
C ALA A 27 -8.56 -7.53 8.62
N ALA A 28 -7.42 -7.78 9.26
CA ALA A 28 -6.34 -6.81 9.41
C ALA A 28 -5.80 -6.30 8.06
N ALA A 29 -5.72 -7.17 7.05
CA ALA A 29 -5.26 -6.79 5.71
C ALA A 29 -6.24 -5.85 5.02
N HIS A 30 -7.55 -6.08 5.17
CA HIS A 30 -8.58 -5.17 4.67
C HIS A 30 -8.49 -3.78 5.31
N ILE A 31 -8.27 -3.72 6.62
CA ILE A 31 -8.14 -2.45 7.36
C ILE A 31 -6.87 -1.72 6.91
N LYS A 32 -5.72 -2.39 6.85
CA LYS A 32 -4.44 -1.81 6.41
C LYS A 32 -4.51 -1.31 4.98
N ALA A 33 -5.09 -2.08 4.06
CA ALA A 33 -5.28 -1.66 2.67
C ALA A 33 -6.18 -0.42 2.55
N SER A 34 -7.24 -0.36 3.36
CA SER A 34 -8.15 0.80 3.38
C SER A 34 -7.47 2.06 3.95
N LEU A 35 -6.58 1.88 4.93
CA LEU A 35 -5.83 2.97 5.55
C LEU A 35 -4.73 3.52 4.63
N VAL A 36 -3.97 2.63 3.98
CA VAL A 36 -2.86 3.04 3.09
C VAL A 36 -3.38 3.57 1.76
N GLY A 37 -4.49 3.04 1.25
CA GLY A 37 -5.08 3.43 -0.03
C GLY A 37 -4.84 2.40 -1.13
N ALA A 38 -5.76 2.37 -2.09
CA ALA A 38 -5.75 1.41 -3.19
C ALA A 38 -5.01 1.91 -4.45
N SER A 39 -4.70 3.21 -4.53
CA SER A 39 -4.06 3.83 -5.69
C SER A 39 -3.38 5.13 -5.30
N GLU A 40 -2.31 5.46 -6.02
CA GLU A 40 -1.63 6.75 -5.91
C GLU A 40 -1.53 7.43 -7.28
N GLN A 41 -1.52 8.76 -7.28
CA GLN A 41 -1.30 9.57 -8.48
C GLN A 41 0.05 10.26 -8.38
N ILE A 42 0.85 10.16 -9.45
CA ILE A 42 2.19 10.73 -9.51
C ILE A 42 2.28 11.57 -10.77
N LEU A 43 2.76 12.81 -10.64
CA LEU A 43 2.97 13.69 -11.78
C LEU A 43 4.17 13.21 -12.61
N ILE A 44 4.11 13.47 -13.91
CA ILE A 44 5.21 13.19 -14.83
C ILE A 44 5.62 14.50 -15.50
N GLU A 45 6.89 14.87 -15.40
CA GLU A 45 7.45 16.05 -16.05
C GLU A 45 8.70 15.65 -16.84
N LYS A 46 8.79 16.07 -18.11
CA LYS A 46 9.91 15.76 -19.02
C LYS A 46 10.27 14.27 -19.11
N GLY A 47 9.27 13.40 -18.95
CA GLY A 47 9.43 11.95 -19.01
C GLY A 47 9.83 11.29 -17.70
N GLU A 48 9.96 12.04 -16.60
CA GLU A 48 10.32 11.51 -15.29
C GLU A 48 9.19 11.68 -14.26
N LEU A 49 9.11 10.75 -13.30
CA LEU A 49 8.19 10.85 -12.17
C LEU A 49 8.64 11.98 -11.25
N VAL A 50 7.73 12.90 -10.95
CA VAL A 50 7.98 13.99 -10.01
C VAL A 50 7.80 13.46 -8.59
N LEU A 51 8.91 13.03 -7.98
CA LEU A 51 9.00 12.56 -6.61
C LEU A 51 9.94 13.48 -5.82
N GLY A 52 9.65 13.68 -4.53
CA GLY A 52 10.61 14.30 -3.62
C GLY A 52 11.85 13.41 -3.42
N THR A 53 12.96 14.00 -2.96
CA THR A 53 14.27 13.34 -2.80
C THR A 53 14.20 12.01 -2.02
N TRP A 54 13.27 11.89 -1.07
CA TRP A 54 13.11 10.72 -0.20
C TRP A 54 11.77 10.00 -0.40
N GLN A 55 11.05 10.31 -1.48
CA GLN A 55 9.82 9.60 -1.83
C GLN A 55 10.13 8.37 -2.67
N SER A 56 9.35 7.33 -2.46
CA SER A 56 9.41 6.08 -3.22
C SER A 56 8.02 5.48 -3.28
N VAL A 57 7.76 4.76 -4.37
CA VAL A 57 6.47 4.10 -4.61
C VAL A 57 6.58 2.65 -4.17
N PHE A 58 5.67 2.22 -3.31
CA PHE A 58 5.64 0.84 -2.81
C PHE A 58 4.31 0.18 -3.16
N PHE A 59 4.39 -1.12 -3.45
CA PHE A 59 3.23 -2.00 -3.36
C PHE A 59 3.19 -2.59 -1.95
N CYS A 60 2.10 -2.34 -1.22
CA CYS A 60 1.94 -2.82 0.14
C CYS A 60 1.11 -4.12 0.16
N GLU A 61 1.78 -5.26 0.40
CA GLU A 61 1.12 -6.56 0.60
C GLU A 61 0.83 -6.78 2.09
N PHE A 62 -0.42 -7.11 2.41
CA PHE A 62 -0.87 -7.35 3.78
C PHE A 62 -1.49 -8.74 3.99
N ASP A 63 -1.63 -9.55 2.94
CA ASP A 63 -2.27 -10.87 2.93
C ASP A 63 -1.55 -11.83 1.95
N GLY A 64 -0.22 -11.80 2.00
CA GLY A 64 0.66 -12.64 1.18
C GLY A 64 0.96 -14.01 1.80
N PRO A 65 1.71 -14.88 1.10
CA PRO A 65 2.24 -14.69 -0.25
C PRO A 65 1.17 -14.97 -1.33
N ARG A 66 1.02 -14.06 -2.29
CA ARG A 66 0.08 -14.21 -3.42
C ARG A 66 0.63 -13.57 -4.68
N THR A 67 0.14 -14.00 -5.84
CA THR A 67 0.38 -13.28 -7.10
C THR A 67 -0.57 -12.09 -7.18
N ARG A 68 -0.01 -10.89 -7.31
CA ARG A 68 -0.76 -9.63 -7.39
C ARG A 68 -0.58 -8.95 -8.74
N ARG A 69 -1.48 -8.03 -9.05
CA ARG A 69 -1.42 -7.19 -10.25
C ARG A 69 -1.48 -5.73 -9.84
N VAL A 70 -0.55 -4.93 -10.35
CA VAL A 70 -0.58 -3.47 -10.25
C VAL A 70 -0.95 -2.93 -11.61
N LEU A 71 -1.96 -2.06 -11.67
CA LEU A 71 -2.39 -1.40 -12.90
C LEU A 71 -1.79 -0.01 -12.95
N ILE A 72 -1.16 0.34 -14.07
CA ILE A 72 -0.59 1.66 -14.30
C ILE A 72 -1.32 2.27 -15.49
N LYS A 73 -1.84 3.48 -15.32
CA LYS A 73 -2.48 4.25 -16.39
C LYS A 73 -1.82 5.63 -16.46
N VAL A 74 -1.29 5.95 -17.63
CA VAL A 74 -0.71 7.27 -17.91
C VAL A 74 -1.77 8.10 -18.62
N HIS A 75 -2.07 9.26 -18.07
CA HIS A 75 -2.99 10.23 -18.65
C HIS A 75 -2.20 11.40 -19.22
N GLN A 76 -2.43 11.73 -20.48
CA GLN A 76 -1.92 12.96 -21.07
C GLN A 76 -2.94 14.05 -20.81
N THR A 77 -2.56 15.02 -19.97
CA THR A 77 -3.31 16.26 -19.82
C THR A 77 -3.05 17.15 -21.04
N ALA A 78 -4.12 17.69 -21.63
CA ALA A 78 -4.07 18.60 -22.77
C ALA A 78 -3.40 19.94 -22.43
#